data_AF-A0A9E3QIL8-F1
#
_entry.id   AF-A0A9E3QIL8-F1
#
_cell.length_a   1.000
_cell.length_b   1.000
_cell.length_c   1.000
_cell.angle_alpha   90.00
_cell.angle_beta   90.00
_cell.angle_gamma   90.00
#
_symmetry.space_group_name_H-M   'P 1'
#
loop_
_entity.id
_entity.type
_entity.pdbx_description
1 polymer ?
#
loop_
_entity_poly.entity_id
_entity_poly.type
_entity_poly.pdbx_seq_one_letter_code
_entity_poly.pdbx_strand_id
1 'polypeptide(L)'
;MRTGEQLRSIVIVLAACVLIALVARPLLLGGIYCIDDLNGFHLPLRIFYADCLRQGRSFDWCPGLFCGFYLQGEGQVGMYHPLHLLLYRVLPLIPAFNLELLLNYPALLLGQFYLLHRWGVRRDASWFGALVFALSGFPIFHYIHINALSVIAHIPWLLVGIDEIARGQDPRRLAWARLAVALLTTSEILMGYPQYVWLSLLVEASYALLAWRGSGTGLGRLWSIAAAKGLGILGGGVQLLPTWDLLRLSVRESPSPSFLAIGSLHPANVLQWIAPYLYKTLVFAPSFQVDAALTPAAETIEDARVKEFGLYSGAMVPVLVAWYLSRSRGGGEGRSRRLGRGALVLGVMALLLAFGGYTPLFRLTSRLPVLRLFRVPARYLILVHLATSVLAALGFAELARGGGKARWRSLWPVAAVAAASVLAVVAIRLLARRWPETLLRPALGSGVDLAISAGLVIGAAALVIAVARGYRGALLGIALFAAVDQGLYAKKYLGVAWILNLEIYRTLRPMPAVPPDQRIATLNPWDNGHLIYGRG
;
A
#
# COMPACT_ATOMS: atom_id res chain seq x y z
N MET A 1 -32.50 -5.38 13.33
CA MET A 1 -31.31 -4.56 12.99
C MET A 1 -29.98 -5.29 13.22
N ARG A 2 -29.74 -5.90 14.41
CA ARG A 2 -28.49 -6.62 14.72
C ARG A 2 -28.19 -7.81 13.78
N THR A 3 -29.20 -8.60 13.41
CA THR A 3 -29.05 -9.75 12.50
C THR A 3 -28.54 -9.35 11.10
N GLY A 4 -29.00 -8.22 10.57
CA GLY A 4 -28.56 -7.72 9.26
C GLY A 4 -27.13 -7.17 9.26
N GLU A 5 -26.69 -6.57 10.37
CA GLU A 5 -25.29 -6.12 10.54
C GLU A 5 -24.33 -7.30 10.66
N GLN A 6 -24.73 -8.35 11.39
CA GLN A 6 -23.96 -9.59 11.51
C GLN A 6 -23.81 -10.29 10.16
N LEU A 7 -24.91 -10.47 9.41
CA LEU A 7 -24.86 -11.08 8.09
C LEU A 7 -23.92 -10.32 7.14
N ARG A 8 -24.03 -8.97 7.09
CA ARG A 8 -23.11 -8.15 6.28
C ARG A 8 -21.66 -8.30 6.70
N SER A 9 -21.39 -8.31 8.01
CA SER A 9 -20.03 -8.51 8.52
C SER A 9 -19.45 -9.86 8.07
N ILE A 10 -20.25 -10.93 8.17
CA ILE A 10 -19.84 -12.27 7.73
C ILE A 10 -19.53 -12.26 6.22
N VAL A 11 -20.42 -11.70 5.40
CA VAL A 11 -20.22 -11.63 3.95
C VAL A 11 -18.98 -10.84 3.57
N ILE A 12 -18.71 -9.70 4.22
CA ILE A 12 -17.51 -8.89 3.96
C ILE A 12 -16.25 -9.68 4.34
N VAL A 13 -16.24 -10.37 5.49
CA VAL A 13 -15.11 -11.18 5.92
C VAL A 13 -14.88 -12.36 4.97
N LEU A 14 -15.94 -13.06 4.56
CA LEU A 14 -15.83 -14.15 3.58
C LEU A 14 -15.28 -13.64 2.24
N ALA A 15 -15.74 -12.48 1.77
CA ALA A 15 -15.22 -11.86 0.56
C ALA A 15 -13.72 -11.52 0.70
N ALA A 16 -13.29 -10.96 1.84
CA ALA A 16 -11.88 -10.72 2.13
C ALA A 16 -11.07 -12.03 2.13
N CYS A 17 -11.59 -13.10 2.76
CA CYS A 17 -10.94 -14.42 2.79
C CYS A 17 -10.78 -15.00 1.39
N VAL A 18 -11.80 -14.88 0.53
CA VAL A 18 -11.73 -15.34 -0.88
C VAL A 18 -10.64 -14.57 -1.64
N LEU A 19 -10.59 -13.24 -1.49
CA LEU A 19 -9.56 -12.43 -2.14
C LEU A 19 -8.15 -12.76 -1.64
N ILE A 20 -7.97 -12.95 -0.33
CA ILE A 20 -6.69 -13.39 0.25
C ILE A 20 -6.32 -14.80 -0.26
N ALA A 21 -7.28 -15.71 -0.41
CA ALA A 21 -7.02 -17.03 -0.99
C ALA A 21 -6.56 -16.95 -2.45
N LEU A 22 -7.08 -16.01 -3.24
CA LEU A 22 -6.59 -15.76 -4.61
C LEU A 22 -5.14 -15.27 -4.60
N VAL A 23 -4.79 -14.40 -3.66
CA VAL A 23 -3.41 -13.95 -3.45
C VAL A 23 -2.52 -15.13 -3.01
N ALA A 24 -3.04 -16.06 -2.21
CA ALA A 24 -2.35 -17.27 -1.75
C ALA A 24 -2.22 -18.38 -2.81
N ARG A 25 -2.68 -18.16 -4.05
CA ARG A 25 -2.64 -19.17 -5.13
C ARG A 25 -1.28 -19.85 -5.32
N PRO A 26 -0.11 -19.18 -5.29
CA PRO A 26 1.18 -19.85 -5.47
C PRO A 26 1.46 -20.85 -4.35
N LEU A 27 1.17 -20.50 -3.10
CA LEU A 27 1.33 -21.39 -1.95
C LEU A 27 0.51 -22.68 -2.13
N LEU A 28 -0.74 -22.55 -2.58
CA LEU A 28 -1.63 -23.69 -2.85
C LEU A 28 -1.12 -24.60 -3.98
N LEU A 29 -0.34 -24.05 -4.91
CA LEU A 29 0.25 -24.76 -6.04
C LEU A 29 1.70 -25.19 -5.80
N GLY A 30 2.25 -24.98 -4.59
CA GLY A 30 3.65 -25.29 -4.28
C GLY A 30 4.68 -24.39 -5.00
N GLY A 31 4.28 -23.20 -5.42
CA GLY A 31 5.11 -22.23 -6.13
C GLY A 31 5.19 -20.85 -5.46
N ILE A 32 5.83 -19.91 -6.16
CA ILE A 32 5.96 -18.49 -5.79
C ILE A 32 5.67 -17.63 -7.01
N TYR A 33 5.05 -16.47 -6.80
CA TYR A 33 4.96 -15.46 -7.85
C TYR A 33 6.36 -14.93 -8.21
N CYS A 34 6.71 -15.02 -9.48
CA CYS A 34 7.98 -14.54 -10.01
C CYS A 34 7.69 -13.36 -10.96
N ILE A 35 7.87 -12.15 -10.43
CA ILE A 35 7.74 -10.89 -11.16
C ILE A 35 8.66 -9.83 -10.52
N ASP A 36 9.36 -9.03 -11.34
CA ASP A 36 10.08 -7.82 -10.90
C ASP A 36 10.99 -8.04 -9.65
N ASP A 37 10.99 -7.15 -8.65
CA ASP A 37 11.82 -7.24 -7.44
C ASP A 37 11.56 -8.52 -6.62
N LEU A 38 10.34 -9.07 -6.64
CA LEU A 38 10.06 -10.34 -5.97
C LEU A 38 10.94 -11.46 -6.53
N ASN A 39 11.15 -11.39 -7.84
CA ASN A 39 11.91 -12.34 -8.63
C ASN A 39 13.41 -12.03 -8.69
N GLY A 40 13.80 -10.76 -8.86
CA GLY A 40 15.20 -10.36 -9.02
C GLY A 40 15.94 -10.11 -7.71
N PHE A 41 15.22 -9.75 -6.65
CA PHE A 41 15.81 -9.29 -5.40
C PHE A 41 15.38 -10.14 -4.20
N HIS A 42 14.07 -10.21 -3.90
CA HIS A 42 13.60 -10.84 -2.67
C HIS A 42 13.84 -12.36 -2.66
N LEU A 43 13.35 -13.10 -3.65
CA LEU A 43 13.50 -14.56 -3.69
C LEU A 43 14.96 -15.05 -3.63
N PRO A 44 15.92 -14.54 -4.44
CA PRO A 44 17.30 -15.00 -4.38
C PRO A 44 17.96 -14.69 -3.02
N LEU A 45 17.68 -13.54 -2.42
CA LEU A 45 18.21 -13.20 -1.10
C LEU A 45 17.59 -14.06 0.01
N ARG A 46 16.33 -14.49 -0.13
CA ARG A 46 15.71 -15.45 0.80
C ARG A 46 16.23 -16.88 0.63
N ILE A 47 16.62 -17.28 -0.59
CA ILE A 47 17.36 -18.53 -0.81
C ILE A 47 18.67 -18.50 -0.02
N PHE A 48 19.49 -17.46 -0.23
CA PHE A 48 20.76 -17.27 0.48
C PHE A 48 20.57 -17.25 2.01
N TYR A 49 19.63 -16.44 2.49
CA TYR A 49 19.34 -16.31 3.93
C TYR A 49 18.91 -17.65 4.55
N ALA A 50 18.00 -18.38 3.92
CA ALA A 50 17.54 -19.69 4.41
C ALA A 50 18.68 -20.71 4.44
N ASP A 51 19.57 -20.70 3.44
CA ASP A 51 20.72 -21.62 3.40
C ASP A 51 21.77 -21.28 4.46
N CYS A 52 22.02 -19.99 4.74
CA CYS A 52 22.87 -19.57 5.86
C CYS A 52 22.30 -20.02 7.21
N LEU A 53 21.00 -19.85 7.44
CA LEU A 53 20.33 -20.28 8.68
C LEU A 53 20.43 -21.80 8.88
N ARG A 54 20.26 -22.60 7.81
CA ARG A 54 20.38 -24.06 7.87
C ARG A 54 21.79 -24.52 8.18
N GLN A 55 22.79 -23.83 7.64
CA GLN A 55 24.20 -24.21 7.77
C GLN A 55 24.88 -23.55 8.99
N GLY A 56 24.19 -22.69 9.74
CA GLY A 56 24.77 -21.97 10.87
C GLY A 56 25.84 -20.94 10.45
N ARG A 57 25.77 -20.43 9.22
CA ARG A 57 26.69 -19.41 8.69
C ARG A 57 26.12 -18.01 8.91
N SER A 58 26.98 -17.01 9.01
CA SER A 58 26.53 -15.61 8.97
C SER A 58 25.85 -15.31 7.63
N PHE A 59 24.80 -14.49 7.70
CA PHE A 59 24.06 -13.96 6.56
C PHE A 59 24.30 -12.47 6.34
N ASP A 60 25.18 -11.83 7.14
CA ASP A 60 25.42 -10.39 7.07
C ASP A 60 26.16 -9.97 5.80
N TRP A 61 26.94 -10.89 5.24
CA TRP A 61 27.74 -10.71 4.04
C TRP A 61 27.38 -11.76 2.98
N CYS A 62 26.95 -11.30 1.80
CA CYS A 62 26.66 -12.17 0.66
C CYS A 62 27.88 -12.23 -0.27
N PRO A 63 28.65 -13.33 -0.28
CA PRO A 63 29.89 -13.41 -1.08
C PRO A 63 29.65 -13.50 -2.59
N GLY A 64 28.45 -13.92 -3.01
CA GLY A 64 28.11 -14.17 -4.41
C GLY A 64 27.64 -12.94 -5.21
N LEU A 65 27.55 -11.77 -4.59
CA LEU A 65 27.11 -10.52 -5.23
C LEU A 65 28.25 -9.50 -5.22
N PHE A 66 28.59 -8.94 -6.38
CA PHE A 66 29.53 -7.80 -6.52
C PHE A 66 30.88 -7.96 -5.78
N CYS A 67 31.54 -9.11 -5.90
CA CYS A 67 32.75 -9.45 -5.12
C CYS A 67 32.56 -9.49 -3.60
N GLY A 68 31.32 -9.63 -3.14
CA GLY A 68 30.93 -9.57 -1.75
C GLY A 68 30.10 -8.32 -1.47
N PHE A 69 28.94 -8.53 -0.84
CA PHE A 69 27.96 -7.49 -0.62
C PHE A 69 27.52 -7.46 0.84
N TYR A 70 27.56 -6.27 1.45
CA TYR A 70 27.12 -6.06 2.83
C TYR A 70 25.60 -6.09 2.94
N LEU A 71 25.06 -7.30 3.11
CA LEU A 71 23.62 -7.55 3.05
C LEU A 71 22.87 -6.99 4.26
N GLN A 72 23.49 -7.01 5.44
CA GLN A 72 22.87 -6.37 6.62
C GLN A 72 22.77 -4.86 6.43
N GLY A 73 23.79 -4.22 5.84
CA GLY A 73 23.74 -2.80 5.51
C GLY A 73 22.64 -2.46 4.51
N GLU A 74 22.37 -3.33 3.54
CA GLU A 74 21.34 -3.09 2.50
C GLU A 74 19.95 -2.81 3.10
N GLY A 75 19.57 -3.56 4.14
CA GLY A 75 18.46 -3.20 5.02
C GLY A 75 17.04 -3.38 4.45
N GLN A 76 16.86 -4.20 3.43
CA GLN A 76 15.55 -4.55 2.87
C GLN A 76 15.20 -6.05 3.02
N VAL A 77 16.13 -6.86 3.52
CA VAL A 77 15.96 -8.32 3.68
C VAL A 77 15.25 -8.69 4.98
N GLY A 78 15.38 -7.88 6.02
CA GLY A 78 14.77 -8.12 7.33
C GLY A 78 15.29 -9.35 8.07
N MET A 79 16.60 -9.62 7.95
CA MET A 79 17.23 -10.86 8.42
C MET A 79 17.19 -11.07 9.93
N TYR A 80 17.14 -9.97 10.70
CA TYR A 80 17.10 -10.00 12.16
C TYR A 80 15.68 -9.95 12.74
N HIS A 81 14.66 -9.93 11.87
CA HIS A 81 13.28 -9.91 12.33
C HIS A 81 12.89 -11.27 12.94
N PRO A 82 12.32 -11.33 14.17
CA PRO A 82 11.98 -12.60 14.83
C PRO A 82 11.06 -13.52 14.00
N LEU A 83 10.10 -12.95 13.26
CA LEU A 83 9.25 -13.70 12.35
C LEU A 83 10.04 -14.37 11.21
N HIS A 84 11.03 -13.67 10.63
CA HIS A 84 11.83 -14.24 9.54
C HIS A 84 12.72 -15.37 10.07
N LEU A 85 13.37 -15.15 11.21
CA LEU A 85 14.15 -16.19 11.89
C LEU A 85 13.30 -17.43 12.15
N LEU A 86 12.08 -17.26 12.64
CA LEU A 86 11.15 -18.38 12.87
C LEU A 86 10.75 -19.08 11.56
N LEU A 87 10.27 -18.32 10.56
CA LEU A 87 9.76 -18.89 9.31
C LEU A 87 10.85 -19.64 8.54
N TYR A 88 12.01 -19.02 8.32
CA TYR A 88 13.06 -19.58 7.46
C TYR A 88 13.91 -20.65 8.14
N ARG A 89 13.89 -20.71 9.48
CA ARG A 89 14.58 -21.78 10.23
C ARG A 89 13.72 -23.03 10.38
N VAL A 90 12.40 -22.89 10.48
CA VAL A 90 11.48 -24.01 10.75
C VAL A 90 10.84 -24.56 9.47
N LEU A 91 10.54 -23.72 8.50
CA LEU A 91 9.80 -24.14 7.30
C LEU A 91 10.70 -24.29 6.07
N PRO A 92 10.30 -25.12 5.08
CA PRO A 92 10.90 -25.07 3.76
C PRO A 92 10.73 -23.67 3.14
N LEU A 93 11.62 -23.33 2.20
CA LEU A 93 11.69 -21.98 1.63
C LEU A 93 10.34 -21.51 1.04
N ILE A 94 9.67 -22.37 0.26
CA ILE A 94 8.45 -21.99 -0.47
C ILE A 94 7.31 -21.61 0.50
N PRO A 95 6.94 -22.44 1.50
CA PRO A 95 6.00 -22.03 2.55
C PRO A 95 6.45 -20.81 3.34
N ALA A 96 7.72 -20.73 3.75
CA ALA A 96 8.25 -19.61 4.54
C ALA A 96 8.06 -18.27 3.81
N PHE A 97 8.46 -18.22 2.53
CA PHE A 97 8.39 -17.03 1.69
C PHE A 97 6.95 -16.58 1.41
N ASN A 98 6.07 -17.54 1.09
CA ASN A 98 4.65 -17.22 0.88
C ASN A 98 3.99 -16.77 2.19
N LEU A 99 4.32 -17.35 3.34
CA LEU A 99 3.77 -16.93 4.63
C LEU A 99 4.28 -15.54 5.06
N GLU A 100 5.56 -15.23 4.85
CA GLU A 100 6.11 -13.87 5.05
C GLU A 100 5.22 -12.84 4.36
N LEU A 101 4.78 -13.15 3.13
CA LEU A 101 3.98 -12.25 2.33
C LEU A 101 2.51 -12.24 2.77
N LEU A 102 1.90 -13.42 2.90
CA LEU A 102 0.47 -13.57 3.16
C LEU A 102 0.05 -13.04 4.53
N LEU A 103 0.90 -13.13 5.54
CA LEU A 103 0.59 -12.67 6.91
C LEU A 103 0.30 -11.15 6.97
N ASN A 104 0.78 -10.38 6.00
CA ASN A 104 0.54 -8.94 5.94
C ASN A 104 -0.93 -8.58 5.69
N TYR A 105 -1.66 -9.38 4.90
CA TYR A 105 -3.04 -9.08 4.56
C TYR A 105 -4.01 -9.24 5.75
N PRO A 106 -3.97 -10.36 6.53
CA PRO A 106 -4.70 -10.45 7.79
C PRO A 106 -4.29 -9.36 8.78
N ALA A 107 -3.00 -9.02 8.88
CA ALA A 107 -2.54 -7.96 9.78
C ALA A 107 -3.14 -6.59 9.41
N LEU A 108 -3.13 -6.22 8.13
CA LEU A 108 -3.78 -5.01 7.61
C LEU A 108 -5.29 -5.01 7.89
N LEU A 109 -5.96 -6.11 7.54
CA LEU A 109 -7.41 -6.26 7.65
C LEU A 109 -7.87 -6.14 9.12
N LEU A 110 -7.25 -6.91 10.01
CA LEU A 110 -7.62 -6.94 11.42
C LEU A 110 -7.27 -5.62 12.13
N GLY A 111 -6.09 -5.05 11.86
CA GLY A 111 -5.67 -3.79 12.44
C GLY A 111 -6.58 -2.63 12.03
N GLN A 112 -6.91 -2.53 10.73
CA GLN A 112 -7.81 -1.49 10.24
C GLN A 112 -9.24 -1.66 10.76
N PHE A 113 -9.74 -2.90 10.84
CA PHE A 113 -11.04 -3.19 11.45
C PHE A 113 -11.07 -2.72 12.90
N TYR A 114 -10.05 -3.09 13.69
CA TYR A 114 -10.01 -2.76 15.11
C TYR A 114 -9.87 -1.25 15.34
N LEU A 115 -9.04 -0.56 14.55
CA LEU A 115 -8.92 0.90 14.56
C LEU A 115 -10.28 1.57 14.33
N LEU A 116 -10.97 1.24 13.23
CA LEU A 116 -12.27 1.81 12.89
C LEU A 116 -13.32 1.50 13.97
N HIS A 117 -13.39 0.26 14.43
CA HIS A 117 -14.33 -0.15 15.47
C HIS A 117 -14.13 0.62 16.78
N ARG A 118 -12.88 0.86 17.16
CA ARG A 118 -12.50 1.65 18.34
C ARG A 118 -12.91 3.13 18.26
N TRP A 119 -13.07 3.67 17.05
CA TRP A 119 -13.65 5.00 16.83
C TRP A 119 -15.19 5.03 16.87
N GLY A 120 -15.84 3.90 17.19
CA GLY A 120 -17.30 3.79 17.23
C GLY A 120 -17.95 3.66 15.84
N VAL A 121 -17.16 3.29 14.83
CA VAL A 121 -17.69 2.92 13.51
C VAL A 121 -18.43 1.59 13.65
N ARG A 122 -19.56 1.45 12.93
CA ARG A 122 -20.39 0.23 12.94
C ARG A 122 -19.56 -0.97 12.49
N ARG A 123 -19.88 -2.17 12.99
CA ARG A 123 -19.02 -3.36 12.77
C ARG A 123 -18.91 -3.73 11.29
N ASP A 124 -20.03 -3.71 10.58
CA ASP A 124 -20.09 -3.97 9.13
C ASP A 124 -19.28 -2.93 8.34
N ALA A 125 -19.41 -1.65 8.70
CA ALA A 125 -18.65 -0.57 8.08
C ALA A 125 -17.15 -0.64 8.38
N SER A 126 -16.74 -1.05 9.59
CA SER A 126 -15.34 -1.26 9.95
C SER A 126 -14.72 -2.38 9.12
N TRP A 127 -15.43 -3.51 8.93
CA TRP A 127 -14.97 -4.58 8.05
C TRP A 127 -14.89 -4.12 6.60
N PHE A 128 -15.84 -3.32 6.14
CA PHE A 128 -15.82 -2.76 4.80
C PHE A 128 -14.58 -1.87 4.57
N GLY A 129 -14.30 -0.95 5.51
CA GLY A 129 -13.08 -0.12 5.46
C GLY A 129 -11.80 -0.93 5.52
N ALA A 130 -11.79 -1.99 6.33
CA ALA A 130 -10.67 -2.93 6.41
C ALA A 130 -10.41 -3.65 5.09
N LEU A 131 -11.45 -4.21 4.46
CA LEU A 131 -11.35 -4.85 3.15
C LEU A 131 -10.84 -3.85 2.11
N VAL A 132 -11.42 -2.65 2.08
CA VAL A 132 -11.02 -1.60 1.13
C VAL A 132 -9.56 -1.25 1.31
N PHE A 133 -9.06 -1.10 2.54
CA PHE A 133 -7.66 -0.76 2.76
C PHE A 133 -6.73 -1.91 2.39
N ALA A 134 -6.92 -3.09 2.99
CA ALA A 134 -6.03 -4.24 2.87
C ALA A 134 -5.93 -4.80 1.45
N LEU A 135 -6.98 -4.61 0.65
CA LEU A 135 -7.11 -5.18 -0.70
C LEU A 135 -7.35 -4.09 -1.77
N SER A 136 -6.88 -2.86 -1.52
CA SER A 136 -6.84 -1.80 -2.54
C SER A 136 -5.65 -1.98 -3.50
N GLY A 137 -5.62 -1.17 -4.57
CA GLY A 137 -4.57 -1.23 -5.58
C GLY A 137 -3.16 -1.20 -5.02
N PHE A 138 -2.89 -0.40 -3.98
CA PHE A 138 -1.53 -0.28 -3.44
C PHE A 138 -1.00 -1.56 -2.77
N PRO A 139 -1.66 -2.15 -1.73
CA PRO A 139 -1.19 -3.41 -1.14
C PRO A 139 -1.12 -4.59 -2.11
N ILE A 140 -1.98 -4.62 -3.13
CA ILE A 140 -1.96 -5.67 -4.15
C ILE A 140 -0.78 -5.46 -5.11
N PHE A 141 -0.56 -4.24 -5.57
CA PHE A 141 0.51 -3.96 -6.54
C PHE A 141 1.90 -4.00 -5.88
N HIS A 142 1.97 -3.69 -4.58
CA HIS A 142 3.18 -3.84 -3.78
C HIS A 142 3.36 -5.24 -3.20
N TYR A 143 2.59 -6.24 -3.67
CA TYR A 143 2.87 -7.65 -3.40
C TYR A 143 4.33 -7.99 -3.73
N ILE A 144 4.91 -7.34 -4.74
CA ILE A 144 6.30 -7.58 -5.15
C ILE A 144 7.34 -6.96 -4.21
N HIS A 145 6.96 -5.95 -3.41
CA HIS A 145 7.81 -5.26 -2.44
C HIS A 145 7.42 -5.74 -1.03
N ILE A 146 7.71 -7.02 -0.75
CA ILE A 146 7.22 -7.72 0.45
C ILE A 146 7.55 -7.01 1.76
N ASN A 147 8.72 -6.40 1.85
CA ASN A 147 9.18 -5.62 2.99
C ASN A 147 8.38 -4.31 3.15
N ALA A 148 8.09 -3.60 2.05
CA ALA A 148 7.22 -2.42 2.07
C ALA A 148 5.84 -2.75 2.61
N LEU A 149 5.24 -3.83 2.10
CA LEU A 149 3.93 -4.30 2.55
C LEU A 149 3.96 -4.71 4.03
N SER A 150 5.06 -5.33 4.48
CA SER A 150 5.27 -5.69 5.88
C SER A 150 5.30 -4.48 6.79
N VAL A 151 6.02 -3.42 6.44
CA VAL A 151 6.00 -2.15 7.21
C VAL A 151 4.60 -1.55 7.25
N ILE A 152 3.92 -1.46 6.11
CA ILE A 152 2.57 -0.88 6.01
C ILE A 152 1.57 -1.66 6.88
N ALA A 153 1.72 -2.98 7.00
CA ALA A 153 0.87 -3.81 7.85
C ALA A 153 0.93 -3.45 9.35
N HIS A 154 1.99 -2.78 9.79
CA HIS A 154 2.12 -2.29 11.17
C HIS A 154 1.28 -1.04 11.42
N ILE A 155 1.03 -0.21 10.41
CA ILE A 155 0.40 1.12 10.56
C ILE A 155 -0.89 1.04 11.38
N PRO A 156 -1.91 0.21 11.02
CA PRO A 156 -3.16 0.23 11.78
C PRO A 156 -2.98 -0.20 13.24
N TRP A 157 -2.07 -1.13 13.54
CA TRP A 157 -1.78 -1.60 14.90
C TRP A 157 -1.01 -0.56 15.72
N LEU A 158 -0.07 0.15 15.10
CA LEU A 158 0.61 1.29 15.72
C LEU A 158 -0.39 2.40 16.05
N LEU A 159 -1.29 2.74 15.11
CA LEU A 159 -2.36 3.72 15.36
C LEU A 159 -3.28 3.28 16.51
N VAL A 160 -3.58 1.98 16.62
CA VAL A 160 -4.36 1.41 17.74
C VAL A 160 -3.64 1.56 19.08
N GLY A 161 -2.35 1.25 19.14
CA GLY A 161 -1.53 1.41 20.34
C GLY A 161 -1.43 2.89 20.75
N ILE A 162 -1.14 3.77 19.80
CA ILE A 162 -1.12 5.22 19.99
C ILE A 162 -2.46 5.73 20.49
N ASP A 163 -3.56 5.20 19.96
CA ASP A 163 -4.89 5.57 20.39
C ASP A 163 -5.19 5.18 21.84
N GLU A 164 -4.78 3.97 22.25
CA GLU A 164 -4.88 3.55 23.65
C GLU A 164 -4.03 4.43 24.55
N ILE A 165 -2.80 4.79 24.16
CA ILE A 165 -1.97 5.71 24.95
C ILE A 165 -2.60 7.10 25.04
N ALA A 166 -3.15 7.63 23.95
CA ALA A 166 -3.69 8.98 23.90
C ALA A 166 -5.06 9.11 24.61
N ARG A 167 -5.93 8.10 24.49
CA ARG A 167 -7.33 8.18 24.95
C ARG A 167 -7.69 7.22 26.09
N GLY A 168 -6.87 6.21 26.34
CA GLY A 168 -7.11 5.17 27.34
C GLY A 168 -6.90 5.64 28.78
N GLN A 169 -7.70 5.07 29.68
CA GLN A 169 -7.72 5.41 31.11
C GLN A 169 -7.19 4.27 31.99
N ASP A 170 -7.24 3.02 31.52
CA ASP A 170 -6.80 1.84 32.28
C ASP A 170 -5.25 1.72 32.28
N PRO A 171 -4.58 1.82 33.45
CA PRO A 171 -3.12 1.78 33.54
C PRO A 171 -2.50 0.52 32.93
N ARG A 172 -3.16 -0.64 33.06
CA ARG A 172 -2.64 -1.91 32.51
C ARG A 172 -2.65 -1.88 31.00
N ARG A 173 -3.76 -1.42 30.40
CA ARG A 173 -3.87 -1.27 28.93
C ARG A 173 -2.87 -0.26 28.40
N LEU A 174 -2.61 0.81 29.13
CA LEU A 174 -1.60 1.81 28.76
C LEU A 174 -0.18 1.22 28.76
N ALA A 175 0.16 0.40 29.77
CA ALA A 175 1.45 -0.29 29.80
C ALA A 175 1.62 -1.23 28.58
N TRP A 176 0.60 -2.04 28.29
CA TRP A 176 0.60 -2.92 27.12
C TRP A 176 0.65 -2.14 25.80
N ALA A 177 -0.04 -1.01 25.70
CA ALA A 177 -0.02 -0.18 24.50
C ALA A 177 1.37 0.46 24.26
N ARG A 178 2.06 0.90 25.31
CA ARG A 178 3.45 1.40 25.21
C ARG A 178 4.40 0.32 24.74
N LEU A 179 4.30 -0.87 25.34
CA LEU A 179 5.11 -2.02 24.94
C LEU A 179 4.82 -2.41 23.48
N ALA A 180 3.55 -2.47 23.09
CA ALA A 180 3.15 -2.78 21.73
C ALA A 180 3.68 -1.75 20.73
N VAL A 181 3.57 -0.44 21.02
CA VAL A 181 4.13 0.61 20.13
C VAL A 181 5.64 0.46 20.00
N ALA A 182 6.36 0.20 21.10
CA ALA A 182 7.81 0.01 21.05
C ALA A 182 8.18 -1.23 20.21
N LEU A 183 7.57 -2.39 20.50
CA LEU A 183 7.86 -3.64 19.79
C LEU A 183 7.45 -3.59 18.32
N LEU A 184 6.30 -3.01 17.97
CA LEU A 184 5.86 -2.86 16.58
C LEU A 184 6.74 -1.88 15.81
N THR A 185 7.28 -0.85 16.47
CA THR A 185 8.25 0.07 15.86
C THR A 185 9.61 -0.62 15.65
N THR A 186 10.07 -1.45 16.59
CA THR A 186 11.24 -2.30 16.35
C THR A 186 10.99 -3.25 15.19
N SER A 187 9.84 -3.91 15.19
CA SER A 187 9.39 -4.85 14.15
C SER A 187 9.40 -4.20 12.75
N GLU A 188 8.76 -3.04 12.56
CA GLU A 188 8.73 -2.36 11.26
C GLU A 188 10.15 -1.97 10.78
N ILE A 189 11.03 -1.53 11.69
CA ILE A 189 12.41 -1.18 11.35
C ILE A 189 13.23 -2.41 10.97
N LEU A 190 13.05 -3.51 11.71
CA LEU A 190 13.71 -4.79 11.43
C LEU A 190 13.24 -5.43 10.13
N MET A 191 11.99 -5.21 9.69
CA MET A 191 11.53 -5.63 8.36
C MET A 191 12.25 -4.89 7.22
N GLY A 192 12.81 -3.71 7.52
CA GLY A 192 13.56 -2.89 6.57
C GLY A 192 12.69 -1.92 5.79
N TYR A 193 13.29 -1.30 4.77
CA TYR A 193 12.67 -0.25 3.95
C TYR A 193 12.45 1.10 4.67
N PRO A 194 13.52 1.88 4.92
CA PRO A 194 13.47 3.13 5.68
C PRO A 194 12.42 4.15 5.21
N GLN A 195 12.12 4.19 3.90
CA GLN A 195 11.11 5.11 3.37
C GLN A 195 9.68 4.79 3.84
N TYR A 196 9.30 3.51 3.93
CA TYR A 196 7.96 3.15 4.42
C TYR A 196 7.86 3.30 5.94
N VAL A 197 8.97 3.11 6.67
CA VAL A 197 9.04 3.45 8.10
C VAL A 197 8.80 4.95 8.29
N TRP A 198 9.40 5.80 7.45
CA TRP A 198 9.11 7.24 7.46
C TRP A 198 7.62 7.55 7.20
N LEU A 199 7.00 6.89 6.22
CA LEU A 199 5.57 7.08 5.94
C LEU A 199 4.68 6.62 7.11
N SER A 200 5.05 5.53 7.78
CA SER A 200 4.43 5.04 9.02
C SER A 200 4.52 6.11 10.12
N LEU A 201 5.73 6.62 10.40
CA LEU A 201 5.96 7.68 11.39
C LEU A 201 5.16 8.95 11.11
N LEU A 202 5.03 9.35 9.85
CA LEU A 202 4.26 10.54 9.45
C LEU A 202 2.78 10.38 9.79
N VAL A 203 2.18 9.22 9.48
CA VAL A 203 0.77 8.97 9.80
C VAL A 203 0.57 8.78 11.31
N GLU A 204 1.48 8.12 12.00
CA GLU A 204 1.47 7.96 13.45
C GLU A 204 1.52 9.30 14.18
N ALA A 205 2.41 10.21 13.78
CA ALA A 205 2.55 11.54 14.37
C ALA A 205 1.28 12.38 14.16
N SER A 206 0.76 12.43 12.92
CA SER A 206 -0.47 13.17 12.62
C SER A 206 -1.68 12.59 13.36
N TYR A 207 -1.75 11.26 13.49
CA TYR A 207 -2.80 10.57 14.23
C TYR A 207 -2.69 10.78 15.74
N ALA A 208 -1.49 10.73 16.31
CA ALA A 208 -1.24 10.99 17.74
C ALA A 208 -1.77 12.37 18.12
N LEU A 209 -1.52 13.40 17.29
CA LEU A 209 -2.05 14.74 17.48
C LEU A 209 -3.58 14.79 17.39
N LEU A 210 -4.18 14.09 16.43
CA LEU A 210 -5.64 13.99 16.27
C LEU A 210 -6.29 13.34 17.50
N ALA A 211 -5.75 12.21 17.95
CA ALA A 211 -6.26 11.45 19.08
C ALA A 211 -6.06 12.20 20.41
N TRP A 212 -4.88 12.80 20.61
CA TRP A 212 -4.56 13.61 21.79
C TRP A 212 -5.45 14.84 21.91
N ARG A 213 -5.55 15.69 20.86
CA ARG A 213 -6.47 16.85 20.85
C ARG A 213 -7.91 16.44 21.14
N GLY A 214 -8.28 15.25 20.70
CA GLY A 214 -9.61 14.73 20.91
C GLY A 214 -9.89 14.14 22.29
N SER A 215 -8.86 13.90 23.08
CA SER A 215 -8.91 13.25 24.39
C SER A 215 -9.03 14.23 25.56
N GLY A 216 -8.54 15.46 25.40
CA GLY A 216 -8.39 16.43 26.50
C GLY A 216 -7.32 16.06 27.54
N THR A 217 -6.45 15.08 27.24
CA THR A 217 -5.36 14.66 28.15
C THR A 217 -4.17 15.62 28.11
N GLY A 218 -3.35 15.63 29.16
CA GLY A 218 -2.14 16.45 29.23
C GLY A 218 -1.04 16.00 28.26
N LEU A 219 -0.07 16.90 28.01
CA LEU A 219 1.11 16.67 27.14
C LEU A 219 1.94 15.42 27.51
N GLY A 220 1.84 14.94 28.76
CA GLY A 220 2.48 13.70 29.20
C GLY A 220 2.10 12.46 28.37
N ARG A 221 0.91 12.44 27.74
CA ARG A 221 0.54 11.34 26.82
C ARG A 221 1.35 11.39 25.52
N LEU A 222 1.63 12.57 24.98
CA LEU A 222 2.48 12.72 23.80
C LEU A 222 3.93 12.32 24.12
N TRP A 223 4.45 12.72 25.29
CA TRP A 223 5.76 12.26 25.76
C TRP A 223 5.81 10.74 25.93
N SER A 224 4.75 10.12 26.46
CA SER A 224 4.65 8.67 26.57
C SER A 224 4.68 7.97 25.20
N ILE A 225 4.07 8.55 24.17
CA ILE A 225 4.12 8.01 22.80
C ILE A 225 5.54 8.18 22.24
N ALA A 226 6.12 9.37 22.38
CA ALA A 226 7.48 9.67 21.93
C ALA A 226 8.52 8.74 22.59
N ALA A 227 8.40 8.48 23.89
CA ALA A 227 9.27 7.55 24.61
C ALA A 227 9.12 6.11 24.09
N ALA A 228 7.89 5.63 23.85
CA ALA A 228 7.66 4.31 23.29
C ALA A 228 8.24 4.17 21.87
N LYS A 229 8.06 5.19 21.01
CA LYS A 229 8.69 5.23 19.67
C LYS A 229 10.21 5.27 19.76
N GLY A 230 10.77 6.06 20.68
CA GLY A 230 12.21 6.12 20.94
C GLY A 230 12.79 4.77 21.32
N LEU A 231 12.16 4.06 22.26
CA LEU A 231 12.55 2.69 22.62
C LEU A 231 12.45 1.72 21.44
N GLY A 232 11.40 1.84 20.62
CA GLY A 232 11.24 1.03 19.42
C GLY A 232 12.35 1.27 18.38
N ILE A 233 12.71 2.54 18.15
CA ILE A 233 13.81 2.94 17.25
C ILE A 233 15.15 2.39 17.77
N LEU A 234 15.41 2.50 19.08
CA LEU A 234 16.60 1.92 19.70
C LEU A 234 16.65 0.39 19.50
N GLY A 235 15.52 -0.30 19.69
CA GLY A 235 15.42 -1.75 19.42
C GLY A 235 15.69 -2.12 17.95
N GLY A 236 15.35 -1.23 17.01
CA GLY A 236 15.66 -1.37 15.59
C GLY A 236 17.10 -1.01 15.21
N GLY A 237 17.93 -0.60 16.18
CA GLY A 237 19.31 -0.14 15.95
C GLY A 237 20.22 -1.19 15.29
N VAL A 238 19.97 -2.49 15.54
CA VAL A 238 20.69 -3.60 14.89
C VAL A 238 20.53 -3.61 13.37
N GLN A 239 19.49 -2.98 12.83
CA GLN A 239 19.29 -2.80 11.40
C GLN A 239 19.59 -1.37 10.95
N LEU A 240 19.18 -0.35 11.72
CA LEU A 240 19.37 1.05 11.34
C LEU A 240 20.84 1.45 11.24
N LEU A 241 21.69 1.01 12.18
CA LEU A 241 23.09 1.41 12.21
C LEU A 241 23.88 0.85 11.00
N PRO A 242 23.79 -0.45 10.66
CA PRO A 242 24.33 -0.98 9.40
C PRO A 242 23.85 -0.25 8.15
N THR A 243 22.56 0.05 8.07
CA THR A 243 22.00 0.74 6.91
C THR A 243 22.49 2.18 6.79
N TRP A 244 22.68 2.86 7.91
CA TRP A 244 23.26 4.19 7.94
C TRP A 244 24.73 4.19 7.52
N ASP A 245 25.49 3.17 7.93
CA ASP A 245 26.88 3.00 7.52
C ASP A 245 27.01 2.80 6.00
N LEU A 246 26.21 1.88 5.44
CA LEU A 246 26.22 1.64 3.99
C LEU A 246 25.71 2.85 3.19
N LEU A 247 24.73 3.60 3.70
CA LEU A 247 24.20 4.79 3.04
C LEU A 247 25.30 5.83 2.76
N ARG A 248 26.22 6.03 3.70
CA ARG A 248 27.36 6.97 3.58
C ARG A 248 28.35 6.58 2.49
N LEU A 249 28.40 5.31 2.13
CA LEU A 249 29.28 4.79 1.07
C LEU A 249 28.55 4.67 -0.27
N SER A 250 27.30 5.12 -0.36
CA SER A 250 26.46 4.93 -1.53
C SER A 250 26.25 6.23 -2.32
N VAL A 251 25.89 6.10 -3.58
CA VAL A 251 25.45 7.21 -4.45
C VAL A 251 24.21 7.96 -3.91
N ARG A 252 23.57 7.45 -2.84
CA ARG A 252 22.37 8.02 -2.22
C ARG A 252 22.65 8.97 -1.06
N GLU A 253 23.91 9.19 -0.70
CA GLU A 253 24.27 10.17 0.34
C GLU A 253 23.85 11.60 -0.06
N SER A 254 24.03 11.95 -1.33
CA SER A 254 23.71 13.28 -1.88
C SER A 254 22.92 13.17 -3.20
N PRO A 255 21.61 12.82 -3.14
CA PRO A 255 20.81 12.60 -4.33
C PRO A 255 20.56 13.89 -5.11
N SER A 256 20.56 13.79 -6.44
CA SER A 256 20.23 14.92 -7.30
C SER A 256 18.72 15.27 -7.21
N PRO A 257 18.32 16.52 -7.49
CA PRO A 257 16.91 16.89 -7.53
C PRO A 257 16.10 16.07 -8.54
N SER A 258 16.69 15.70 -9.68
CA SER A 258 16.04 14.84 -10.68
C SER A 258 15.81 13.43 -10.11
N PHE A 259 16.79 12.85 -9.43
CA PHE A 259 16.65 11.54 -8.78
C PHE A 259 15.53 11.52 -7.73
N LEU A 260 15.41 12.58 -6.92
CA LEU A 260 14.35 12.70 -5.93
C LEU A 260 12.96 12.83 -6.55
N ALA A 261 12.88 13.42 -7.74
CA ALA A 261 11.62 13.62 -8.46
C ALA A 261 11.16 12.38 -9.22
N ILE A 262 12.03 11.38 -9.43
CA ILE A 262 11.67 10.12 -10.08
C ILE A 262 10.46 9.50 -9.41
N GLY A 263 9.50 9.03 -10.21
CA GLY A 263 8.27 8.41 -9.70
C GLY A 263 7.30 9.42 -9.07
N SER A 264 7.33 10.67 -9.54
CA SER A 264 6.28 11.66 -9.23
C SER A 264 4.97 11.26 -9.90
N LEU A 265 3.87 11.26 -9.13
CA LEU A 265 2.57 10.86 -9.67
C LEU A 265 2.04 11.93 -10.63
N HIS A 266 1.88 11.58 -11.91
CA HIS A 266 1.26 12.51 -12.86
C HIS A 266 -0.20 12.80 -12.45
N PRO A 267 -0.65 14.08 -12.41
CA PRO A 267 -2.01 14.45 -11.95
C PRO A 267 -3.16 13.76 -12.69
N ALA A 268 -2.95 13.37 -13.95
CA ALA A 268 -3.93 12.60 -14.72
C ALA A 268 -4.32 11.27 -14.05
N ASN A 269 -3.47 10.69 -13.20
CA ASN A 269 -3.79 9.49 -12.42
C ASN A 269 -4.95 9.68 -11.45
N VAL A 270 -5.33 10.92 -11.09
CA VAL A 270 -6.56 11.20 -10.32
C VAL A 270 -7.82 10.70 -11.04
N LEU A 271 -7.79 10.64 -12.38
CA LEU A 271 -8.90 10.11 -13.17
C LEU A 271 -9.17 8.63 -12.89
N GLN A 272 -8.21 7.86 -12.34
CA GLN A 272 -8.42 6.46 -11.97
C GLN A 272 -9.60 6.27 -11.00
N TRP A 273 -9.92 7.24 -10.14
CA TRP A 273 -11.08 7.13 -9.25
C TRP A 273 -12.42 7.16 -9.97
N ILE A 274 -12.52 7.89 -11.09
CA ILE A 274 -13.76 8.01 -11.86
C ILE A 274 -13.71 7.21 -13.17
N ALA A 275 -12.55 6.70 -13.57
CA ALA A 275 -12.38 5.89 -14.77
C ALA A 275 -11.19 4.93 -14.58
N PRO A 276 -11.36 3.80 -13.85
CA PRO A 276 -10.26 2.94 -13.42
C PRO A 276 -9.48 2.23 -14.53
N TYR A 277 -10.12 1.95 -15.65
CA TYR A 277 -9.51 1.35 -16.82
C TYR A 277 -9.38 2.35 -17.97
N LEU A 278 -9.25 3.64 -17.64
CA LEU A 278 -9.05 4.69 -18.62
C LEU A 278 -7.75 4.49 -19.42
N TYR A 279 -6.73 3.97 -18.74
CA TYR A 279 -5.40 3.76 -19.31
C TYR A 279 -5.16 2.28 -19.62
N LYS A 280 -4.46 2.00 -20.72
CA LYS A 280 -4.11 0.65 -21.18
C LYS A 280 -3.39 -0.15 -20.09
N THR A 281 -2.46 0.50 -19.41
CA THR A 281 -1.63 -0.06 -18.34
C THR A 281 -2.18 0.20 -16.95
N LEU A 282 -3.47 0.57 -16.82
CA LEU A 282 -4.15 0.98 -15.57
C LEU A 282 -3.74 2.35 -15.02
N VAL A 283 -2.54 2.82 -15.35
CA VAL A 283 -1.99 4.10 -14.88
C VAL A 283 -1.59 4.98 -16.06
N PHE A 284 -1.49 6.27 -15.82
CA PHE A 284 -0.89 7.22 -16.75
C PHE A 284 0.58 7.45 -16.37
N ALA A 285 1.48 6.91 -17.17
CA ALA A 285 2.92 7.04 -17.01
C ALA A 285 3.57 7.40 -18.37
N PRO A 286 3.41 8.65 -18.83
CA PRO A 286 4.00 9.09 -20.09
C PRO A 286 5.50 9.33 -19.96
N SER A 287 6.20 9.42 -21.10
CA SER A 287 7.64 9.72 -21.18
C SER A 287 8.02 11.18 -20.85
N PHE A 288 7.25 11.94 -20.05
CA PHE A 288 7.49 13.38 -19.85
C PHE A 288 8.55 13.73 -18.78
N GLN A 289 9.10 14.95 -18.95
CA GLN A 289 10.28 15.63 -18.38
C GLN A 289 10.83 15.26 -16.98
N VAL A 290 10.06 14.70 -16.06
CA VAL A 290 10.57 14.30 -14.73
C VAL A 290 11.35 12.98 -14.82
N ASP A 291 10.95 12.10 -15.75
CA ASP A 291 11.54 10.78 -15.99
C ASP A 291 11.98 10.54 -17.46
N ALA A 292 11.74 11.53 -18.34
CA ALA A 292 11.88 11.42 -19.81
C ALA A 292 13.25 10.95 -20.31
N ALA A 293 14.33 11.37 -19.64
CA ALA A 293 15.68 11.01 -20.05
C ALA A 293 16.05 9.55 -19.68
N LEU A 294 15.21 8.88 -18.88
CA LEU A 294 15.53 7.60 -18.26
C LEU A 294 14.52 6.49 -18.60
N THR A 295 13.26 6.81 -18.92
CA THR A 295 12.23 5.79 -19.20
C THR A 295 11.22 6.22 -20.29
N PRO A 296 10.95 5.38 -21.32
CA PRO A 296 9.86 5.60 -22.27
C PRO A 296 8.48 5.53 -21.60
N ALA A 297 7.39 5.79 -22.33
CA ALA A 297 6.04 5.67 -21.79
C ALA A 297 5.73 4.22 -21.40
N ALA A 298 4.88 4.00 -20.39
CA ALA A 298 4.53 2.63 -19.97
C ALA A 298 3.69 1.94 -21.06
N GLU A 299 4.24 0.87 -21.65
CA GLU A 299 3.59 0.15 -22.76
C GLU A 299 2.81 -1.09 -22.29
N THR A 300 3.18 -1.65 -21.14
CA THR A 300 2.63 -2.87 -20.56
C THR A 300 2.28 -2.70 -19.08
N ILE A 301 1.45 -3.61 -18.54
CA ILE A 301 1.06 -3.64 -17.12
C ILE A 301 2.25 -4.04 -16.21
N GLU A 302 3.29 -4.63 -16.78
CA GLU A 302 4.50 -5.03 -16.07
C GLU A 302 5.45 -3.85 -15.76
N ASP A 303 5.17 -2.67 -16.30
CA ASP A 303 5.98 -1.47 -16.06
C ASP A 303 6.06 -1.16 -14.54
N ALA A 304 7.28 -0.91 -14.06
CA ALA A 304 7.57 -0.64 -12.66
C ALA A 304 6.83 0.60 -12.09
N ARG A 305 6.27 1.48 -12.93
CA ARG A 305 5.44 2.61 -12.48
C ARG A 305 4.00 2.21 -12.24
N VAL A 306 3.49 1.15 -12.87
CA VAL A 306 2.12 0.64 -12.64
C VAL A 306 1.92 0.33 -11.17
N LYS A 307 2.92 -0.32 -10.57
CA LYS A 307 2.90 -0.68 -9.15
C LYS A 307 2.94 0.53 -8.20
N GLU A 308 3.67 1.58 -8.56
CA GLU A 308 3.82 2.79 -7.75
C GLU A 308 2.64 3.77 -7.94
N PHE A 309 2.02 3.82 -9.12
CA PHE A 309 1.02 4.83 -9.51
C PHE A 309 -0.44 4.35 -9.39
N GLY A 310 -0.66 3.14 -8.89
CA GLY A 310 -1.99 2.57 -8.64
C GLY A 310 -2.76 3.35 -7.57
N LEU A 311 -3.56 4.33 -7.99
CA LEU A 311 -4.41 5.16 -7.12
C LEU A 311 -5.80 4.55 -6.93
N TYR A 312 -6.23 3.66 -7.83
CA TYR A 312 -7.55 3.05 -7.76
C TYR A 312 -7.70 2.12 -6.54
N SER A 313 -8.77 2.35 -5.76
CA SER A 313 -9.13 1.57 -4.58
C SER A 313 -10.52 0.91 -4.67
N GLY A 314 -11.12 0.89 -5.87
CA GLY A 314 -12.47 0.41 -6.13
C GLY A 314 -13.46 1.56 -6.38
N ALA A 315 -14.39 1.38 -7.32
CA ALA A 315 -15.37 2.38 -7.77
C ALA A 315 -16.35 2.76 -6.66
N MET A 316 -16.53 1.90 -5.66
CA MET A 316 -17.36 2.19 -4.49
C MET A 316 -16.77 3.29 -3.59
N VAL A 317 -15.43 3.40 -3.53
CA VAL A 317 -14.74 4.35 -2.65
C VAL A 317 -15.09 5.81 -2.95
N PRO A 318 -14.89 6.35 -4.16
CA PRO A 318 -15.21 7.74 -4.46
C PRO A 318 -16.70 8.07 -4.31
N VAL A 319 -17.57 7.10 -4.59
CA VAL A 319 -19.02 7.24 -4.41
C VAL A 319 -19.38 7.37 -2.93
N LEU A 320 -18.85 6.50 -2.06
CA LEU A 320 -19.10 6.56 -0.61
C LEU A 320 -18.43 7.78 0.05
N VAL A 321 -17.27 8.20 -0.43
CA VAL A 321 -16.61 9.44 0.00
C VAL A 321 -17.48 10.65 -0.35
N ALA A 322 -17.97 10.75 -1.59
CA ALA A 322 -18.88 11.83 -2.00
C ALA A 322 -20.17 11.84 -1.17
N TRP A 323 -20.74 10.66 -0.90
CA TRP A 323 -21.88 10.51 -0.01
C TRP A 323 -21.59 11.07 1.39
N TYR A 324 -20.52 10.60 2.04
CA TYR A 324 -20.12 11.03 3.38
C TYR A 324 -19.92 12.55 3.47
N LEU A 325 -19.14 13.13 2.54
CA LEU A 325 -18.83 14.56 2.54
C LEU A 325 -20.07 15.44 2.33
N SER A 326 -21.08 14.93 1.62
CA SER A 326 -22.32 15.67 1.39
C SER A 326 -23.25 15.75 2.62
N ARG A 327 -23.07 14.83 3.57
CA ARG A 327 -23.95 14.70 4.75
C ARG A 327 -23.28 15.09 6.05
N SER A 328 -21.95 15.17 6.07
CA SER A 328 -21.17 15.56 7.25
C SER A 328 -21.26 17.05 7.64
N ARG A 329 -22.06 17.87 6.92
CA ARG A 329 -22.10 19.35 7.07
C ARG A 329 -23.04 19.90 8.15
N GLY A 330 -23.93 19.10 8.77
CA GLY A 330 -24.91 19.60 9.77
C GLY A 330 -24.63 19.19 11.24
N GLY A 331 -24.20 20.14 12.08
CA GLY A 331 -24.35 20.18 13.56
C GLY A 331 -23.52 19.21 14.43
N GLY A 332 -22.48 19.68 15.13
CA GLY A 332 -21.77 19.02 16.26
C GLY A 332 -20.49 18.21 15.93
N GLU A 333 -19.43 18.35 16.77
CA GLU A 333 -18.16 17.59 16.68
C GLU A 333 -18.26 16.18 17.30
N GLY A 334 -18.87 15.24 16.57
CA GLY A 334 -18.82 13.82 16.95
C GLY A 334 -17.45 13.16 16.70
N ARG A 335 -17.10 12.13 17.48
CA ARG A 335 -15.85 11.34 17.34
C ARG A 335 -15.59 10.89 15.89
N SER A 336 -16.62 10.36 15.21
CA SER A 336 -16.50 9.91 13.81
C SER A 336 -16.23 11.05 12.81
N ARG A 337 -16.72 12.27 13.09
CA ARG A 337 -16.45 13.44 12.23
C ARG A 337 -15.01 13.92 12.39
N ARG A 338 -14.48 13.90 13.62
CA ARG A 338 -13.05 14.20 13.86
C ARG A 338 -12.15 13.23 13.09
N LEU A 339 -12.44 11.94 13.16
CA LEU A 339 -11.74 10.93 12.37
C LEU A 339 -11.84 11.21 10.87
N GLY A 340 -13.04 11.47 10.35
CA GLY A 340 -13.23 11.75 8.92
C GLY A 340 -12.54 13.04 8.46
N ARG A 341 -12.52 14.10 9.26
CA ARG A 341 -11.74 15.32 8.95
C ARG A 341 -10.24 15.04 8.93
N GLY A 342 -9.74 14.29 9.92
CA GLY A 342 -8.34 13.87 9.97
C GLY A 342 -7.95 13.04 8.75
N ALA A 343 -8.78 12.06 8.38
CA ALA A 343 -8.58 11.25 7.18
C ALA A 343 -8.61 12.10 5.90
N LEU A 344 -9.55 13.05 5.77
CA LEU A 344 -9.60 13.94 4.62
C LEU A 344 -8.32 14.79 4.49
N VAL A 345 -7.87 15.41 5.58
CA VAL A 345 -6.63 16.21 5.59
C VAL A 345 -5.43 15.34 5.24
N LEU A 346 -5.30 14.15 5.84
CA LEU A 346 -4.24 13.19 5.53
C LEU A 346 -4.24 12.82 4.05
N GLY A 347 -5.40 12.44 3.50
CA GLY A 347 -5.53 12.01 2.11
C GLY A 347 -5.21 13.13 1.11
N VAL A 348 -5.67 14.35 1.36
CA VAL A 348 -5.36 15.51 0.51
C VAL A 348 -3.87 15.84 0.56
N MET A 349 -3.28 15.92 1.76
CA MET A 349 -1.86 16.21 1.91
C MET A 349 -0.98 15.11 1.28
N ALA A 350 -1.33 13.85 1.49
CA ALA A 350 -0.63 12.72 0.88
C ALA A 350 -0.71 12.74 -0.64
N LEU A 351 -1.87 13.11 -1.23
CA LEU A 351 -2.00 13.23 -2.68
C LEU A 351 -1.16 14.39 -3.23
N LEU A 352 -1.12 15.53 -2.54
CA LEU A 352 -0.27 16.67 -2.92
C LEU A 352 1.22 16.30 -2.86
N LEU A 353 1.64 15.54 -1.84
CA LEU A 353 3.00 15.02 -1.74
C LEU A 353 3.28 13.98 -2.84
N ALA A 354 2.30 13.14 -3.19
CA ALA A 354 2.44 12.12 -4.22
C ALA A 354 2.69 12.70 -5.62
N PHE A 355 2.11 13.86 -5.92
CA PHE A 355 2.37 14.57 -7.17
C PHE A 355 3.84 14.99 -7.35
N GLY A 356 4.63 15.06 -6.28
CA GLY A 356 6.07 15.30 -6.39
C GLY A 356 6.40 16.52 -7.26
N GLY A 357 7.26 16.30 -8.25
CA GLY A 357 7.76 17.33 -9.18
C GLY A 357 6.69 18.12 -9.94
N TYR A 358 5.43 17.66 -9.98
CA TYR A 358 4.30 18.40 -10.56
C TYR A 358 3.75 19.51 -9.64
N THR A 359 4.26 19.64 -8.42
CA THR A 359 3.81 20.66 -7.46
C THR A 359 4.96 21.53 -6.95
N PRO A 360 4.71 22.81 -6.60
CA PRO A 360 5.69 23.64 -5.91
C PRO A 360 6.11 23.07 -4.55
N LEU A 361 5.23 22.29 -3.90
CA LEU A 361 5.48 21.66 -2.59
C LEU A 361 6.73 20.78 -2.60
N PHE A 362 7.01 20.10 -3.72
CA PHE A 362 8.18 19.25 -3.85
C PHE A 362 9.51 20.00 -3.70
N ARG A 363 9.57 21.28 -4.09
CA ARG A 363 10.78 22.11 -3.90
C ARG A 363 11.08 22.36 -2.43
N LEU A 364 10.05 22.38 -1.58
CA LEU A 364 10.21 22.51 -0.13
C LEU A 364 10.63 21.16 0.46
N THR A 365 9.92 20.08 0.13
CA THR A 365 10.17 18.76 0.72
C THR A 365 11.53 18.19 0.32
N SER A 366 12.02 18.47 -0.89
CA SER A 366 13.33 18.01 -1.36
C SER A 366 14.52 18.69 -0.64
N ARG A 367 14.27 19.76 0.13
CA ARG A 367 15.28 20.47 0.92
C ARG A 367 15.26 20.10 2.40
N LEU A 368 14.17 19.49 2.88
CA LEU A 368 14.03 19.16 4.29
C LEU A 368 14.97 17.99 4.67
N PRO A 369 15.63 18.05 5.84
CA PRO A 369 16.39 16.92 6.37
C PRO A 369 15.53 15.65 6.42
N VAL A 370 16.14 14.48 6.21
CA VAL A 370 15.47 13.17 6.09
C VAL A 370 14.62 13.02 4.82
N LEU A 371 13.72 13.96 4.52
CA LEU A 371 12.87 13.92 3.31
C LEU A 371 13.67 13.96 2.01
N ARG A 372 14.80 14.67 2.01
CA ARG A 372 15.75 14.70 0.89
C ARG A 372 16.46 13.37 0.61
N LEU A 373 16.21 12.31 1.40
CA LEU A 373 16.80 10.98 1.20
C LEU A 373 15.88 10.04 0.41
N PHE A 374 14.61 10.42 0.21
CA PHE A 374 13.58 9.54 -0.33
C PHE A 374 13.09 10.00 -1.70
N ARG A 375 13.14 9.10 -2.69
CA ARG A 375 12.59 9.26 -4.05
C ARG A 375 11.25 8.55 -4.22
N VAL A 376 10.63 8.64 -5.39
CA VAL A 376 9.30 8.06 -5.68
C VAL A 376 8.21 8.68 -4.80
N PRO A 377 7.89 9.97 -5.02
CA PRO A 377 6.80 10.63 -4.30
C PRO A 377 5.47 9.86 -4.39
N ALA A 378 5.18 9.15 -5.48
CA ALA A 378 3.96 8.37 -5.61
C ALA A 378 3.70 7.38 -4.45
N ARG A 379 4.71 6.98 -3.67
CA ARG A 379 4.54 6.12 -2.49
C ARG A 379 3.66 6.72 -1.39
N TYR A 380 3.49 8.04 -1.35
CA TYR A 380 2.50 8.68 -0.46
C TYR A 380 1.06 8.22 -0.74
N LEU A 381 0.79 7.58 -1.89
CA LEU A 381 -0.51 6.98 -2.22
C LEU A 381 -1.00 5.96 -1.19
N ILE A 382 -0.11 5.27 -0.45
CA ILE A 382 -0.58 4.39 0.63
C ILE A 382 -1.39 5.13 1.70
N LEU A 383 -1.00 6.38 2.01
CA LEU A 383 -1.71 7.22 2.97
C LEU A 383 -3.03 7.74 2.38
N VAL A 384 -3.10 7.91 1.05
CA VAL A 384 -4.35 8.21 0.34
C VAL A 384 -5.31 7.02 0.43
N HIS A 385 -4.83 5.80 0.24
CA HIS A 385 -5.62 4.57 0.38
C HIS A 385 -6.11 4.37 1.82
N LEU A 386 -5.26 4.60 2.82
CA LEU A 386 -5.67 4.57 4.22
C LEU A 386 -6.77 5.59 4.50
N ALA A 387 -6.55 6.86 4.14
CA ALA A 387 -7.51 7.94 4.33
C ALA A 387 -8.87 7.67 3.66
N THR A 388 -8.84 7.27 2.39
CA THR A 388 -10.07 7.01 1.61
C THR A 388 -10.81 5.78 2.11
N SER A 389 -10.12 4.75 2.62
CA SER A 389 -10.77 3.60 3.26
C SER A 389 -11.55 4.00 4.52
N VAL A 390 -11.00 4.92 5.33
CA VAL A 390 -11.66 5.45 6.53
C VAL A 390 -12.90 6.25 6.13
N LEU A 391 -12.77 7.14 5.13
CA LEU A 391 -13.88 7.95 4.64
C LEU A 391 -14.98 7.09 4.02
N ALA A 392 -14.63 6.06 3.25
CA ALA A 392 -15.57 5.12 2.66
C ALA A 392 -16.31 4.29 3.73
N ALA A 393 -15.61 3.84 4.77
CA ALA A 393 -16.23 3.18 5.93
C ALA A 393 -17.22 4.11 6.65
N LEU A 394 -16.87 5.38 6.84
CA LEU A 394 -17.78 6.37 7.43
C LEU A 394 -19.01 6.62 6.55
N GLY A 395 -18.82 6.71 5.23
CA GLY A 395 -19.91 6.82 4.26
C GLY A 395 -20.84 5.62 4.28
N PHE A 396 -20.29 4.40 4.30
CA PHE A 396 -21.05 3.16 4.45
C PHE A 396 -21.83 3.15 5.77
N ALA A 397 -21.18 3.50 6.89
CA ALA A 397 -21.81 3.54 8.21
C ALA A 397 -22.99 4.51 8.25
N GLU A 398 -22.85 5.68 7.62
CA GLU A 398 -23.90 6.68 7.56
C GLU A 398 -25.09 6.19 6.70
N LEU A 399 -24.81 5.64 5.53
CA LEU A 399 -25.80 5.05 4.63
C LEU A 399 -26.57 3.90 5.30
N ALA A 400 -25.86 3.05 6.06
CA ALA A 400 -26.46 1.94 6.81
C ALA A 400 -27.33 2.41 7.99
N ARG A 401 -27.03 3.57 8.61
CA ARG A 401 -27.82 4.15 9.71
C ARG A 401 -29.07 4.89 9.23
N GLY A 402 -29.01 5.60 8.10
CA GLY A 402 -30.07 6.50 7.67
C GLY A 402 -31.40 5.78 7.47
N GLY A 403 -32.45 6.11 8.21
CA GLY A 403 -33.74 5.39 8.30
C GLY A 403 -34.73 5.60 7.15
N GLY A 404 -34.75 6.81 6.58
CA GLY A 404 -35.76 7.26 5.61
C GLY A 404 -35.26 7.38 4.17
N LYS A 405 -36.19 7.62 3.24
CA LYS A 405 -35.88 7.82 1.82
C LYS A 405 -35.28 9.22 1.61
N ALA A 406 -34.03 9.28 1.18
CA ALA A 406 -33.38 10.53 0.80
C ALA A 406 -34.14 11.21 -0.35
N ARG A 407 -34.28 12.54 -0.30
CA ARG A 407 -34.85 13.34 -1.41
C ARG A 407 -33.95 13.22 -2.64
N TRP A 408 -34.49 13.12 -3.85
CA TRP A 408 -33.70 13.02 -5.09
C TRP A 408 -32.65 14.13 -5.23
N ARG A 409 -33.03 15.37 -4.88
CA ARG A 409 -32.10 16.52 -4.86
C ARG A 409 -30.88 16.31 -3.96
N SER A 410 -30.98 15.49 -2.91
CA SER A 410 -29.86 15.19 -2.00
C SER A 410 -28.92 14.08 -2.50
N LEU A 411 -29.19 13.51 -3.68
CA LEU A 411 -28.39 12.44 -4.30
C LEU A 411 -27.42 12.97 -5.37
N TRP A 412 -27.45 14.29 -5.65
CA TRP A 412 -26.59 14.92 -6.63
C TRP A 412 -25.09 14.62 -6.47
N PRO A 413 -24.50 14.48 -5.26
CA PRO A 413 -23.06 14.23 -5.13
C PRO A 413 -22.68 12.85 -5.67
N VAL A 414 -23.53 11.84 -5.44
CA VAL A 414 -23.34 10.49 -5.95
C VAL A 414 -23.57 10.45 -7.47
N ALA A 415 -24.61 11.13 -7.95
CA ALA A 415 -24.87 11.25 -9.39
C ALA A 415 -23.76 12.02 -10.11
N ALA A 416 -23.15 13.03 -9.49
CA ALA A 416 -22.05 13.80 -10.05
C ALA A 416 -20.79 12.95 -10.25
N VAL A 417 -20.49 11.99 -9.37
CA VAL A 417 -19.36 11.05 -9.57
C VAL A 417 -19.60 10.17 -10.79
N ALA A 418 -20.81 9.63 -10.95
CA ALA A 418 -21.17 8.83 -12.14
C ALA A 418 -21.17 9.68 -13.42
N ALA A 419 -21.71 10.90 -13.37
CA ALA A 419 -21.69 11.83 -14.49
C ALA A 419 -20.25 12.21 -14.88
N ALA A 420 -19.38 12.49 -13.90
CA ALA A 420 -17.96 12.77 -14.13
C ALA A 420 -17.24 11.60 -14.81
N SER A 421 -17.56 10.35 -14.42
CA SER A 421 -17.04 9.15 -15.07
C SER A 421 -17.42 9.08 -16.55
N VAL A 422 -18.72 9.25 -16.86
CA VAL A 422 -19.22 9.25 -18.23
C VAL A 422 -18.61 10.39 -19.03
N LEU A 423 -18.56 11.60 -18.46
CA LEU A 423 -17.96 12.77 -19.10
C LEU A 423 -16.48 12.56 -19.37
N ALA A 424 -15.71 11.96 -18.45
CA ALA A 424 -14.30 11.65 -18.68
C ALA A 424 -14.14 10.67 -19.84
N VAL A 425 -14.92 9.59 -19.89
CA VAL A 425 -14.89 8.62 -20.99
C VAL A 425 -15.27 9.24 -22.32
N VAL A 426 -16.36 10.01 -22.36
CA VAL A 426 -16.84 10.68 -23.58
C VAL A 426 -15.85 11.73 -24.06
N ALA A 427 -15.40 12.62 -23.17
CA ALA A 427 -14.43 13.65 -23.50
C ALA A 427 -13.15 13.04 -24.06
N ILE A 428 -12.64 11.96 -23.45
CA ILE A 428 -11.43 11.29 -23.93
C ILE A 428 -11.64 10.61 -25.28
N ARG A 429 -12.79 9.98 -25.52
CA ARG A 429 -13.10 9.43 -26.86
C ARG A 429 -13.19 10.52 -27.93
N LEU A 430 -13.74 11.69 -27.60
CA LEU A 430 -13.83 12.82 -28.52
C LEU A 430 -12.45 13.47 -28.76
N LEU A 431 -11.67 13.67 -27.72
CA LEU A 431 -10.31 14.23 -27.80
C LEU A 431 -9.38 13.29 -28.55
N ALA A 432 -9.45 11.98 -28.27
CA ALA A 432 -8.70 10.97 -29.00
C ALA A 432 -8.96 11.07 -30.51
N ARG A 433 -10.20 11.34 -30.96
CA ARG A 433 -10.49 11.53 -32.40
C ARG A 433 -9.79 12.72 -33.03
N ARG A 434 -9.47 13.77 -32.25
CA ARG A 434 -8.91 15.04 -32.74
C ARG A 434 -7.41 15.19 -32.52
N TRP A 435 -6.81 14.48 -31.56
CA TRP A 435 -5.39 14.61 -31.23
C TRP A 435 -4.51 13.78 -32.17
N PRO A 436 -3.26 14.23 -32.43
CA PRO A 436 -2.26 13.41 -33.12
C PRO A 436 -2.11 12.05 -32.44
N GLU A 437 -1.94 10.99 -33.22
CA GLU A 437 -1.85 9.61 -32.70
C GLU A 437 -0.72 9.40 -31.69
N THR A 438 0.26 10.30 -31.67
CA THR A 438 1.52 10.16 -30.95
C THR A 438 1.49 10.56 -29.47
N LEU A 439 0.45 11.25 -28.97
CA LEU A 439 0.49 11.90 -27.64
C LEU A 439 -0.34 11.23 -26.53
N LEU A 440 -1.62 10.91 -26.80
CA LEU A 440 -2.53 10.36 -25.77
C LEU A 440 -3.12 9.00 -26.14
N ARG A 441 -3.45 8.77 -27.41
CA ARG A 441 -4.05 7.51 -27.88
C ARG A 441 -3.30 6.24 -27.43
N PRO A 442 -1.95 6.19 -27.44
CA PRO A 442 -1.22 4.97 -27.09
C PRO A 442 -1.38 4.59 -25.61
N ALA A 443 -1.68 5.56 -24.76
CA ALA A 443 -1.87 5.35 -23.33
C ALA A 443 -3.31 4.94 -22.95
N LEU A 444 -4.29 5.10 -23.85
CA LEU A 444 -5.70 4.87 -23.54
C LEU A 444 -6.06 3.38 -23.56
N GLY A 445 -6.96 2.99 -22.66
CA GLY A 445 -7.57 1.67 -22.65
C GLY A 445 -8.46 1.42 -23.87
N SER A 446 -8.81 0.15 -24.09
CA SER A 446 -9.70 -0.23 -25.20
C SER A 446 -11.10 0.38 -25.04
N GLY A 447 -11.89 0.39 -26.12
CA GLY A 447 -13.30 0.81 -26.05
C GLY A 447 -14.09 0.04 -24.99
N VAL A 448 -13.78 -1.23 -24.78
CA VAL A 448 -14.37 -2.10 -23.75
C VAL A 448 -13.93 -1.66 -22.35
N ASP A 449 -12.63 -1.43 -22.12
CA ASP A 449 -12.11 -0.94 -20.83
C ASP A 449 -12.76 0.38 -20.41
N LEU A 450 -12.96 1.30 -21.36
CA LEU A 450 -13.64 2.57 -21.13
C LEU A 450 -15.12 2.37 -20.74
N ALA A 451 -15.81 1.43 -21.37
CA ALA A 451 -17.20 1.11 -21.04
C ALA A 451 -17.31 0.45 -19.65
N ILE A 452 -16.39 -0.47 -19.32
CA ILE A 452 -16.29 -1.09 -17.99
C ILE A 452 -16.05 -0.02 -16.93
N SER A 453 -15.15 0.94 -17.19
CA SER A 453 -14.85 2.04 -16.28
C SER A 453 -16.10 2.84 -15.88
N ALA A 454 -16.88 3.28 -16.88
CA ALA A 454 -18.13 4.00 -16.62
C ALA A 454 -19.18 3.10 -15.95
N GLY A 455 -19.30 1.85 -16.41
CA GLY A 455 -20.24 0.87 -15.87
C GLY A 455 -20.02 0.59 -14.38
N LEU A 456 -18.76 0.46 -13.93
CA LEU A 456 -18.43 0.25 -12.52
C LEU A 456 -18.84 1.44 -11.64
N VAL A 457 -18.52 2.67 -12.06
CA VAL A 457 -18.86 3.86 -11.27
C VAL A 457 -20.37 4.10 -11.25
N ILE A 458 -21.06 3.87 -12.38
CA ILE A 458 -22.52 3.92 -12.44
C ILE A 458 -23.15 2.86 -11.55
N GLY A 459 -22.64 1.61 -11.58
CA GLY A 459 -23.13 0.52 -10.73
C GLY A 459 -22.96 0.82 -9.23
N ALA A 460 -21.79 1.34 -8.84
CA ALA A 460 -21.54 1.78 -7.47
C ALA A 460 -22.51 2.91 -7.04
N ALA A 461 -22.68 3.93 -7.89
CA ALA A 461 -23.62 5.03 -7.64
C ALA A 461 -25.08 4.53 -7.53
N ALA A 462 -25.49 3.62 -8.40
CA ALA A 462 -26.83 3.02 -8.40
C ALA A 462 -27.10 2.24 -7.10
N LEU A 463 -26.12 1.47 -6.61
CA LEU A 463 -26.23 0.75 -5.32
C LEU A 463 -26.38 1.72 -4.15
N VAL A 464 -25.57 2.78 -4.09
CA VAL A 464 -25.67 3.79 -3.03
C VAL A 464 -27.01 4.54 -3.10
N ILE A 465 -27.45 4.93 -4.29
CA ILE A 465 -28.76 5.53 -4.52
C ILE A 465 -29.88 4.58 -4.07
N ALA A 466 -29.81 3.30 -4.42
CA ALA A 466 -30.82 2.31 -4.05
C ALA A 466 -30.97 2.21 -2.51
N VAL A 467 -29.85 2.12 -1.78
CA VAL A 467 -29.90 2.12 -0.30
C VAL A 467 -30.47 3.44 0.22
N ALA A 468 -30.01 4.58 -0.30
CA ALA A 468 -30.50 5.90 0.09
C ALA A 468 -32.00 6.11 -0.20
N ARG A 469 -32.55 5.39 -1.18
CA ARG A 469 -33.98 5.38 -1.55
C ARG A 469 -34.81 4.34 -0.78
N GLY A 470 -34.18 3.58 0.12
CA GLY A 470 -34.84 2.65 1.05
C GLY A 470 -34.60 1.16 0.77
N TYR A 471 -33.93 0.80 -0.33
CA TYR A 471 -33.65 -0.60 -0.66
C TYR A 471 -32.46 -1.14 0.14
N ARG A 472 -32.73 -1.60 1.37
CA ARG A 472 -31.68 -2.03 2.32
C ARG A 472 -30.89 -3.26 1.88
N GLY A 473 -31.47 -4.13 1.06
CA GLY A 473 -30.76 -5.29 0.50
C GLY A 473 -29.50 -4.90 -0.29
N ALA A 474 -29.49 -3.71 -0.90
CA ALA A 474 -28.35 -3.20 -1.65
C ALA A 474 -27.10 -2.92 -0.79
N LEU A 475 -27.21 -2.86 0.56
CA LEU A 475 -26.02 -2.76 1.43
C LEU A 475 -25.11 -3.99 1.34
N LEU A 476 -25.68 -5.19 1.15
CA LEU A 476 -24.90 -6.40 0.86
C LEU A 476 -24.27 -6.31 -0.53
N GLY A 477 -25.04 -5.80 -1.50
CA GLY A 477 -24.57 -5.52 -2.85
C GLY A 477 -23.35 -4.59 -2.89
N ILE A 478 -23.31 -3.56 -2.04
CA ILE A 478 -22.15 -2.64 -1.92
C ILE A 478 -20.87 -3.40 -1.54
N ALA A 479 -20.96 -4.28 -0.54
CA ALA A 479 -19.81 -5.07 -0.07
C ALA A 479 -19.31 -6.04 -1.14
N LEU A 480 -20.22 -6.80 -1.74
CA LEU A 480 -19.88 -7.77 -2.79
C LEU A 480 -19.34 -7.07 -4.04
N PHE A 481 -19.96 -5.96 -4.43
CA PHE A 481 -19.50 -5.14 -5.56
C PHE A 481 -18.08 -4.64 -5.34
N ALA A 482 -17.76 -4.07 -4.17
CA ALA A 482 -16.42 -3.59 -3.86
C ALA A 482 -15.38 -4.72 -3.90
N ALA A 483 -15.70 -5.89 -3.35
CA ALA A 483 -14.81 -7.04 -3.37
C ALA A 483 -14.57 -7.58 -4.79
N VAL A 484 -15.62 -7.70 -5.60
CA VAL A 484 -15.50 -8.16 -7.00
C VAL A 484 -14.69 -7.17 -7.82
N ASP A 485 -14.96 -5.88 -7.70
CA ASP A 485 -14.25 -4.82 -8.40
C ASP A 485 -12.75 -4.80 -8.07
N GLN A 486 -12.41 -4.80 -6.78
CA GLN A 486 -11.01 -4.90 -6.32
C GLN A 486 -10.36 -6.21 -6.78
N GLY A 487 -11.08 -7.33 -6.73
CA GLY A 487 -10.58 -8.63 -7.19
C GLY A 487 -10.30 -8.67 -8.70
N LEU A 488 -11.14 -8.03 -9.52
CA LEU A 488 -10.92 -7.90 -10.96
C LEU A 488 -9.72 -7.01 -11.27
N TYR A 489 -9.60 -5.89 -10.56
CA TYR A 489 -8.44 -5.00 -10.67
C TYR A 489 -7.14 -5.72 -10.27
N ALA A 490 -7.18 -6.46 -9.16
CA ALA A 490 -6.07 -7.31 -8.68
C ALA A 490 -5.67 -8.35 -9.73
N LYS A 491 -6.66 -9.07 -10.29
CA LYS A 491 -6.45 -10.10 -11.29
C LYS A 491 -5.78 -9.55 -12.55
N LYS A 492 -6.11 -8.32 -12.97
CA LYS A 492 -5.50 -7.70 -14.15
C LYS A 492 -3.99 -7.44 -13.95
N TYR A 493 -3.55 -7.20 -12.71
CA TYR A 493 -2.13 -7.08 -12.37
C TYR A 493 -1.49 -8.44 -12.04
N LEU A 494 -1.96 -9.17 -11.04
CA LEU A 494 -1.37 -10.45 -10.63
C LEU A 494 -1.47 -11.54 -11.71
N GLY A 495 -2.38 -11.39 -12.67
CA GLY A 495 -2.53 -12.30 -13.80
C GLY A 495 -1.33 -12.34 -14.75
N VAL A 496 -0.44 -11.33 -14.73
CA VAL A 496 0.80 -11.36 -15.52
C VAL A 496 1.96 -12.02 -14.78
N ALA A 497 1.84 -12.28 -13.48
CA ALA A 497 2.90 -12.91 -12.69
C ALA A 497 3.02 -14.41 -12.97
N TRP A 498 4.25 -14.88 -13.19
CA TRP A 498 4.57 -16.29 -13.36
C TRP A 498 4.48 -17.00 -12.02
N ILE A 499 3.95 -18.23 -11.98
CA ILE A 499 4.02 -19.08 -10.79
C ILE A 499 5.04 -20.17 -11.07
N LEU A 500 6.20 -20.09 -10.40
CA LEU A 500 7.27 -21.06 -10.56
C LEU A 500 7.48 -21.83 -9.26
N ASN A 501 7.80 -23.12 -9.37
CA ASN A 501 8.38 -23.86 -8.25
C ASN A 501 9.90 -23.55 -8.13
N LEU A 502 10.51 -23.96 -7.02
CA LEU A 502 11.92 -23.64 -6.75
C LEU A 502 12.89 -24.26 -7.75
N GLU A 503 12.59 -25.46 -8.24
CA GLU A 503 13.47 -26.22 -9.13
C GLU A 503 13.52 -25.58 -10.52
N ILE A 504 12.37 -25.25 -11.09
CA ILE A 504 12.27 -24.51 -12.35
C ILE A 504 12.96 -23.15 -12.21
N TYR A 505 12.70 -22.44 -11.11
CA TYR A 505 13.34 -21.15 -10.85
C TYR A 505 14.88 -21.25 -10.87
N ARG A 506 15.45 -22.26 -10.18
CA ARG A 506 16.90 -22.51 -10.17
C ARG A 506 17.44 -22.96 -11.52
N THR A 507 16.68 -23.74 -12.28
CA THR A 507 17.08 -24.21 -13.62
C THR A 507 17.15 -23.06 -14.61
N LEU A 508 16.20 -22.12 -14.53
CA LEU A 508 16.20 -20.92 -15.37
C LEU A 508 17.29 -19.91 -14.95
N ARG A 509 17.86 -20.05 -13.76
CA ARG A 509 18.88 -19.16 -13.18
C ARG A 509 19.94 -19.95 -12.43
N PRO A 510 20.77 -20.71 -13.14
CA PRO A 510 21.82 -21.48 -12.51
C PRO A 510 22.77 -20.52 -11.77
N MET A 511 23.04 -20.82 -10.50
CA MET A 511 24.08 -20.13 -9.76
C MET A 511 25.43 -20.56 -10.35
N PRO A 512 26.29 -19.61 -10.76
CA PRO A 512 27.61 -19.95 -11.29
C PRO A 512 28.43 -20.68 -10.23
N ALA A 513 29.18 -21.70 -10.64
CA ALA A 513 30.17 -22.30 -9.75
C ALA A 513 31.29 -21.27 -9.53
N VAL A 514 31.44 -20.80 -8.29
CA VAL A 514 32.50 -19.87 -7.91
C VAL A 514 33.64 -20.66 -7.26
N PRO A 515 34.85 -20.68 -7.85
CA PRO A 515 36.02 -21.29 -7.21
C PRO A 515 36.26 -20.70 -5.80
N PRO A 516 36.81 -21.48 -4.85
CA PRO A 516 37.00 -21.03 -3.46
C PRO A 516 37.83 -19.73 -3.30
N ASP A 517 38.72 -19.45 -4.25
CA ASP A 517 39.65 -18.32 -4.31
C ASP A 517 39.16 -17.15 -5.18
N GLN A 518 37.95 -17.26 -5.75
CA GLN A 518 37.41 -16.29 -6.69
C GLN A 518 36.11 -15.69 -6.17
N ARG A 519 35.78 -14.51 -6.67
CA ARG A 519 34.47 -13.88 -6.45
C ARG A 519 33.88 -13.40 -7.76
N ILE A 520 32.54 -13.39 -7.84
CA ILE A 520 31.83 -12.89 -9.01
C ILE A 520 31.89 -11.36 -9.02
N ALA A 521 32.66 -10.81 -9.95
CA ALA A 521 32.63 -9.42 -10.36
C ALA A 521 31.63 -9.27 -11.52
N THR A 522 30.60 -8.46 -11.35
CA THR A 522 29.62 -8.16 -12.42
C THR A 522 29.88 -6.73 -12.90
N LEU A 523 30.06 -6.52 -14.22
CA LEU A 523 30.05 -5.18 -14.82
C LEU A 523 28.63 -4.71 -15.19
N ASN A 524 27.68 -5.64 -15.39
CA ASN A 524 26.32 -5.34 -15.77
C ASN A 524 25.33 -6.24 -14.98
N PRO A 525 24.52 -5.66 -14.07
CA PRO A 525 23.59 -6.43 -13.23
C PRO A 525 22.43 -7.09 -14.00
N TRP A 526 22.32 -6.86 -15.31
CA TRP A 526 21.28 -7.41 -16.19
C TRP A 526 21.80 -8.42 -17.21
N ASP A 527 23.10 -8.69 -17.22
CA ASP A 527 23.73 -9.59 -18.19
C ASP A 527 24.35 -10.80 -17.48
N ASN A 528 23.67 -11.94 -17.58
CA ASN A 528 24.14 -13.22 -17.04
C ASN A 528 25.21 -13.89 -17.92
N GLY A 529 25.52 -13.33 -19.10
CA GLY A 529 26.42 -13.94 -20.08
C GLY A 529 27.91 -13.70 -19.84
N HIS A 530 28.27 -12.70 -19.04
CA HIS A 530 29.65 -12.26 -18.84
C HIS A 530 29.99 -12.06 -17.37
N LEU A 531 30.17 -13.16 -16.65
CA LEU A 531 30.68 -13.13 -15.27
C LEU A 531 32.20 -12.93 -15.31
N ILE A 532 32.67 -11.85 -14.70
CA ILE A 532 34.10 -11.63 -14.50
C ILE A 532 34.44 -12.18 -13.12
N TYR A 533 35.55 -12.90 -12.99
CA TYR A 533 36.00 -13.38 -11.69
C TYR A 533 37.11 -12.46 -11.18
N GLY A 534 36.94 -11.93 -9.97
CA GLY A 534 37.99 -11.25 -9.23
C GLY A 534 38.77 -12.25 -8.38
N ARG A 535 40.09 -12.05 -8.23
CA ARG A 535 40.86 -12.76 -7.19
C ARG A 535 40.43 -12.22 -5.82
N GLY A 536 40.11 -13.14 -4.90
CA GLY A 536 39.58 -12.85 -3.56
C GLY A 536 40.60 -12.32 -2.57
#